data_AF-A0A4U9HWV9-F1
#
_entry.id   AF-A0A4U9HWV9-F1
#
_cell.length_a   1.000
_cell.length_b   1.000
_cell.length_c   1.000
_cell.angle_alpha   90.00
_cell.angle_beta   90.00
_cell.angle_gamma   90.00
#
_symmetry.space_group_name_H-M   'P 1'
#
loop_
_entity.id
_entity.type
_entity.pdbx_description
1 polymer ?
#
loop_
_entity_poly.entity_id
_entity_poly.type
_entity_poly.pdbx_seq_one_letter_code
_entity_poly.pdbx_strand_id
1 'polypeptide(L)'
;MQRSISQTNYAHWCHREFDDILRKALSTQQLASRIDAYDEAQTILAKELPVLPLASSLRLQAYRYDIKGLVLSPFGNASFAGVSREKQEEVKKP
;
A
#
# COMPACT_ATOMS: atom_id res chain seq x y z
N MET A 1 27.63 9.78 -12.51
CA MET A 1 26.80 10.18 -11.35
C MET A 1 25.35 9.80 -11.64
N GLN A 2 24.91 8.63 -11.16
CA GLN A 2 23.54 8.15 -11.37
C GLN A 2 22.59 9.00 -10.52
N ARG A 3 21.64 9.68 -11.15
CA ARG A 3 20.60 10.44 -10.44
C ARG A 3 19.44 9.49 -10.12
N SER A 4 18.94 9.52 -8.90
CA SER A 4 17.65 8.90 -8.56
C SER A 4 16.56 9.62 -9.34
N ILE A 5 15.75 8.86 -10.10
CA ILE A 5 14.68 9.38 -10.97
C ILE A 5 13.39 9.67 -10.16
N SER A 6 13.35 9.23 -8.90
CA SER A 6 12.19 9.39 -8.04
C SER A 6 12.27 10.65 -7.20
N GLN A 7 11.24 11.51 -7.29
CA GLN A 7 11.07 12.65 -6.39
C GLN A 7 10.74 12.23 -4.95
N THR A 8 10.30 10.99 -4.72
CA THR A 8 9.91 10.48 -3.40
C THR A 8 11.03 9.73 -2.68
N ASN A 9 12.23 9.63 -3.26
CA ASN A 9 13.39 9.02 -2.62
C ASN A 9 14.15 10.01 -1.74
N TYR A 10 13.72 10.13 -0.48
CA TYR A 10 14.38 10.99 0.53
C TYR A 10 15.74 10.47 1.00
N ALA A 11 16.04 9.18 0.82
CA ALA A 11 17.34 8.61 1.17
C ALA A 11 18.44 8.98 0.16
N HIS A 12 18.06 9.52 -1.02
CA HIS A 12 18.96 9.79 -2.14
C HIS A 12 19.83 8.59 -2.55
N TRP A 13 19.37 7.38 -2.22
CA TRP A 13 20.09 6.14 -2.48
C TRP A 13 19.89 5.70 -3.93
N CYS A 14 20.98 5.28 -4.58
CA CYS A 14 20.99 4.75 -5.94
C CYS A 14 21.75 3.42 -5.96
N HIS A 15 21.11 2.38 -6.49
CA HIS A 15 21.71 1.06 -6.59
C HIS A 15 21.32 0.41 -7.92
N ARG A 16 22.33 0.12 -8.76
CA ARG A 16 22.09 -0.25 -10.17
C ARG A 16 21.31 -1.55 -10.32
N GLU A 17 21.71 -2.58 -9.59
CA GLU A 17 21.05 -3.89 -9.61
C GLU A 17 19.60 -3.80 -9.11
N PHE A 18 19.36 -2.99 -8.09
CA PHE A 18 18.02 -2.74 -7.57
C PHE A 18 17.13 -2.10 -8.64
N ASP A 19 17.64 -1.08 -9.34
CA ASP A 19 16.93 -0.43 -10.44
C ASP A 19 16.67 -1.40 -11.61
N ASP A 20 17.60 -2.31 -11.91
CA ASP A 20 17.45 -3.32 -12.95
C ASP A 20 16.34 -4.34 -12.61
N ILE A 21 16.29 -4.80 -11.36
CA ILE A 21 15.23 -5.68 -10.84
C ILE A 21 13.87 -4.99 -10.92
N LEU A 22 13.77 -3.72 -10.49
CA LEU A 22 12.52 -2.97 -10.57
C LEU A 22 12.05 -2.78 -12.02
N ARG A 23 12.95 -2.47 -12.95
CA ARG A 23 12.62 -2.39 -14.39
C ARG A 23 12.09 -3.72 -14.91
N LYS A 24 12.73 -4.84 -14.56
CA LYS A 24 12.28 -6.19 -14.92
C LYS A 24 10.87 -6.48 -14.38
N ALA A 25 10.62 -6.16 -13.11
CA ALA A 25 9.31 -6.35 -12.47
C ALA A 25 8.20 -5.51 -13.14
N LEU A 26 8.51 -4.29 -13.57
CA LEU A 26 7.55 -3.42 -14.28
C LEU A 26 7.23 -3.91 -15.69
N SER A 27 8.20 -4.49 -16.39
CA SER A 27 8.02 -4.99 -17.77
C SER A 27 7.32 -6.36 -17.86
N THR A 28 7.27 -7.11 -16.76
CA THR A 28 6.78 -8.49 -16.75
C THR A 28 5.26 -8.55 -16.59
N GLN A 29 4.57 -9.36 -17.39
CA GLN A 29 3.11 -9.57 -17.26
C GLN A 29 2.74 -10.73 -16.32
N GLN A 30 3.65 -11.69 -16.12
CA GLN A 30 3.41 -12.85 -15.25
C GLN A 30 3.50 -12.47 -13.77
N LEU A 31 2.42 -12.71 -13.01
CA LEU A 31 2.36 -12.35 -11.59
C LEU A 31 3.46 -13.01 -10.75
N ALA A 32 3.70 -14.32 -10.94
CA ALA A 32 4.71 -15.07 -10.20
C ALA A 32 6.11 -14.44 -10.35
N SER A 33 6.53 -14.17 -11.59
CA SER A 33 7.82 -13.54 -11.87
C SER A 33 7.94 -12.12 -11.31
N ARG A 34 6.83 -11.38 -11.18
CA ARG A 34 6.82 -10.08 -10.50
C ARG A 34 7.03 -10.23 -9.00
N ILE A 35 6.40 -11.23 -8.38
CA ILE A 35 6.57 -11.53 -6.96
C ILE A 35 8.05 -11.84 -6.68
N ASP A 36 8.66 -12.72 -7.46
CA ASP A 36 10.07 -13.10 -7.30
C ASP A 36 11.00 -11.88 -7.40
N ALA A 37 10.77 -11.00 -8.37
CA ALA A 37 11.56 -9.78 -8.53
C ALA A 37 11.39 -8.80 -7.36
N TYR A 38 10.18 -8.66 -6.80
CA TYR A 38 9.97 -7.79 -5.64
C TYR A 38 10.54 -8.37 -4.34
N ASP A 39 10.64 -9.69 -4.22
CA ASP A 39 11.31 -10.36 -3.10
C ASP A 39 12.83 -10.11 -3.13
N GLU A 40 13.44 -10.23 -4.32
CA GLU A 40 14.85 -9.91 -4.55
C GLU A 40 15.15 -8.43 -4.23
N ALA A 41 14.29 -7.51 -4.69
CA ALA A 41 14.41 -6.08 -4.40
C ALA A 41 14.32 -5.78 -2.89
N GLN A 42 13.42 -6.44 -2.16
CA GLN A 42 13.29 -6.31 -0.71
C GLN A 42 14.53 -6.85 0.03
N THR A 43 15.11 -7.94 -0.46
CA THR A 43 16.35 -8.52 0.09
C THR A 43 17.51 -7.52 -0.02
N ILE A 44 17.66 -6.84 -1.17
CA ILE A 44 18.67 -5.79 -1.35
C ILE A 44 18.43 -4.62 -0.38
N LEU A 45 17.18 -4.16 -0.25
CA LEU A 45 16.85 -3.08 0.68
C LEU A 45 17.17 -3.45 2.13
N ALA A 46 16.90 -4.69 2.55
CA ALA A 46 17.21 -5.16 3.89
C ALA A 46 18.73 -5.24 4.15
N LYS A 47 19.52 -5.60 3.13
CA LYS A 47 20.98 -5.71 3.21
C LYS A 47 21.67 -4.35 3.24
N GLU A 48 21.28 -3.45 2.35
CA GLU A 48 21.92 -2.13 2.19
C GLU A 48 21.34 -1.08 3.17
N LEU A 49 20.17 -1.35 3.73
CA LEU A 49 19.45 -0.53 4.71
C LEU A 49 19.39 0.98 4.39
N PRO A 50 19.06 1.41 3.15
CA PRO A 50 18.91 2.83 2.84
C PRO A 50 17.67 3.46 3.51
N VAL A 51 16.72 2.62 3.91
CA VAL A 51 15.55 2.95 4.71
C VAL A 51 15.33 1.84 5.73
N LEU A 52 14.87 2.19 6.93
CA LEU A 52 14.52 1.25 7.98
C LEU A 52 13.00 1.26 8.18
N PRO A 53 12.25 0.28 7.65
CA PRO A 53 10.83 0.15 7.92
C PRO A 53 10.60 -0.14 9.41
N LEU A 54 9.80 0.69 10.09
CA LEU A 54 9.54 0.55 11.53
C LEU A 54 8.23 -0.18 11.84
N ALA A 55 7.18 0.06 11.07
CA ALA A 55 5.86 -0.48 11.33
C ALA A 55 4.94 -0.43 10.10
N SER A 56 3.95 -1.33 10.11
CA SER A 56 2.77 -1.28 9.23
C SER A 56 1.56 -0.93 10.08
N SER A 57 0.90 0.20 9.80
CA SER A 57 -0.19 0.72 10.62
C SER A 57 -1.53 0.01 10.35
N LEU A 58 -2.29 -0.31 11.40
CA LEU A 58 -3.69 -0.71 11.28
C LEU A 58 -4.56 0.52 11.00
N ARG A 59 -5.43 0.42 10.00
CA ARG A 59 -6.41 1.46 9.70
C ARG A 59 -7.72 1.20 10.44
N LEU A 60 -8.11 2.14 11.30
CA LEU A 60 -9.36 2.13 12.02
C LEU A 60 -10.26 3.26 11.52
N GLN A 61 -11.55 2.98 11.35
CA GLN A 61 -12.54 3.99 10.99
C GLN A 61 -13.74 3.87 11.92
N ALA A 62 -13.97 4.92 12.70
CA ALA A 62 -15.16 5.03 13.53
C ALA A 62 -16.38 5.32 12.63
N TYR A 63 -17.47 4.61 12.88
CA TYR A 63 -18.73 4.81 12.18
C TYR A 63 -19.89 4.70 13.16
N ARG A 64 -21.03 5.30 12.81
CA ARG A 64 -22.25 5.18 13.60
C ARG A 64 -22.96 3.87 13.26
N TYR A 65 -23.55 3.23 14.27
CA TYR A 65 -24.24 1.95 14.11
C TYR A 65 -25.40 1.99 13.09
N ASP A 66 -26.03 3.16 12.92
CA ASP A 66 -27.17 3.39 12.02
C ASP A 66 -26.73 3.67 10.58
N ILE A 67 -25.43 3.66 10.29
CA ILE A 67 -24.88 3.79 8.94
C ILE A 67 -24.58 2.40 8.38
N LYS A 68 -25.21 2.07 7.25
CA LYS A 68 -25.05 0.78 6.55
C LYS A 68 -24.39 0.97 5.19
N GLY A 69 -23.71 -0.08 4.73
CA GLY A 69 -23.04 -0.10 3.43
C GLY A 69 -21.68 0.59 3.37
N LEU A 70 -21.13 1.05 4.50
CA LEU A 70 -19.80 1.66 4.56
C LEU A 70 -18.72 0.59 4.43
N VAL A 71 -17.94 0.62 3.35
CA VAL A 71 -16.85 -0.33 3.10
C VAL A 71 -15.50 0.38 3.20
N LEU A 72 -14.60 -0.21 4.00
CA LEU A 72 -13.22 0.22 4.12
C LEU A 72 -12.42 -0.25 2.91
N SER A 73 -11.87 0.69 2.15
CA SER A 73 -10.97 0.38 1.04
C SER A 73 -9.54 0.15 1.53
N PRO A 74 -8.83 -0.85 0.95
CA PRO A 74 -7.41 -1.07 1.23
C PRO A 74 -6.54 0.09 0.75
N PHE A 75 -7.03 0.96 -0.14
CA PHE A 75 -6.30 2.10 -0.70
C PHE A 75 -6.43 3.40 0.12
N GLY A 76 -6.97 3.33 1.34
CA GLY A 76 -7.00 4.50 2.21
C GLY A 76 -8.15 5.50 1.96
N ASN A 77 -8.98 5.29 0.93
CA ASN A 77 -10.20 6.07 0.74
C ASN A 77 -11.39 5.46 1.52
N ALA A 78 -12.45 6.26 1.70
CA ALA A 78 -13.74 5.82 2.23
C ALA A 78 -14.81 6.22 1.21
N SER A 79 -15.49 5.22 0.63
CA SER A 79 -16.58 5.48 -0.32
C SER A 79 -17.89 5.63 0.43
N PHE A 80 -18.63 6.70 0.12
CA PHE A 80 -20.02 6.88 0.58
C PHE A 80 -21.05 6.47 -0.46
N ALA A 81 -20.62 5.97 -1.62
CA ALA A 81 -21.54 5.45 -2.64
C ALA A 81 -22.28 4.22 -2.09
N GLY A 82 -23.61 4.24 -2.15
CA GLY A 82 -24.45 3.15 -1.61
C GLY A 82 -24.57 3.12 -0.08
N VAL A 83 -24.00 4.10 0.62
CA VAL A 83 -24.15 4.23 2.07
C VAL A 83 -25.49 4.85 2.41
N SER A 84 -26.21 4.25 3.37
CA SER A 84 -27.50 4.74 3.82
C SER A 84 -27.58 4.77 5.35
N ARG A 85 -28.56 5.52 5.85
CA ARG A 85 -28.87 5.61 7.28
C ARG A 85 -30.18 4.89 7.56
N GLU A 86 -30.17 3.94 8.49
CA GLU A 86 -31.39 3.29 8.97
C GLU A 86 -32.26 4.27 9.77
N LYS A 87 -33.58 4.16 9.62
CA LYS A 87 -34.53 4.96 10.41
C LYS A 87 -34.53 4.47 11.87
N GLN A 88 -34.69 5.40 12.81
CA GLN A 88 -34.48 5.16 14.24
C GLN A 88 -35.37 4.07 14.87
N GLU A 89 -36.52 3.74 14.28
CA GLU A 89 -37.45 2.72 14.81
C GLU A 89 -36.98 1.28 14.57
N GLU A 90 -36.09 1.03 13.61
CA GLU A 90 -35.64 -0.32 13.24
C GLU A 90 -34.27 -0.67 13.83
N VAL A 91 -33.61 0.27 14.52
CA VAL A 91 -32.23 0.03 14.92
C VAL A 91 -32.13 -0.75 16.23
N LYS A 92 -31.80 -2.04 16.11
CA LYS A 92 -31.36 -2.85 17.25
C LYS A 92 -29.95 -2.42 17.66
N LYS A 93 -29.83 -1.79 18.83
CA LYS A 93 -28.53 -1.57 19.48
C LYS A 93 -27.92 -2.94 19.85
N PRO A 94 -26.60 -3.10 19.73
CA PRO A 94 -25.90 -4.27 20.23
C PRO A 94 -26.00 -4.39 21.76
#